data_AF-A0A351AGY0-F1
#
_entry.id   AF-A0A351AGY0-F1
#
_cell.length_a   1.000
_cell.length_b   1.000
_cell.length_c   1.000
_cell.angle_alpha   90.00
_cell.angle_beta   90.00
_cell.angle_gamma   90.00
#
_symmetry.space_group_name_H-M   'P 1'
#
loop_
_entity.id
_entity.type
_entity.pdbx_description
1 polymer ?
#
loop_
_entity_poly.entity_id
_entity_poly.type
_entity_poly.pdbx_seq_one_letter_code
_entity_poly.pdbx_strand_id
1 'polypeptide(L)'
;MVSLLGAGNVLVSAPALATLITFEDQEWELRLYDAHEERLDLADLLARTLNDGAAGSRHRIRSSNDPAEMLEDAEIGLLMVDEGTARRMKGTRPLELDLEAETPRSVFELRRGDPNQPTPPDQLSPRTRTLLEVPIDQETPGPQLIAEATVRLRSLNTNEMQWLWLGTEVPDLSLASLPWPAALSPIQEQGMPHQVMRWAMKTEPMDDLLRQAHDNPLQAWLKEHIGRR
;
A
#
# COMPACT_ATOMS: atom_id res chain seq x y z
N MET A 1 15.03 -8.00 3.95
CA MET A 1 14.03 -7.73 2.90
C MET A 1 12.65 -7.58 3.52
N VAL A 2 11.86 -6.58 3.11
CA VAL A 2 10.55 -6.30 3.69
C VAL A 2 9.49 -6.28 2.60
N SER A 3 8.42 -7.06 2.80
CA SER A 3 7.27 -7.11 1.91
C SER A 3 6.07 -6.43 2.55
N LEU A 4 5.48 -5.49 1.82
CA LEU A 4 4.34 -4.69 2.23
C LEU A 4 3.12 -5.17 1.44
N LEU A 5 2.22 -5.89 2.11
CA LEU A 5 1.04 -6.51 1.49
C LEU A 5 -0.22 -5.68 1.79
N GLY A 6 -0.92 -5.26 0.74
CA GLY A 6 -1.94 -4.21 0.86
C GLY A 6 -1.30 -2.82 0.80
N ALA A 7 -0.21 -2.65 0.06
CA ALA A 7 0.53 -1.40 -0.04
C ALA A 7 -0.31 -0.24 -0.61
N GLY A 8 -1.37 -0.54 -1.36
CA GLY A 8 -2.33 0.44 -1.85
C GLY A 8 -3.22 1.05 -0.76
N ASN A 9 -3.21 0.51 0.46
CA ASN A 9 -3.78 1.16 1.64
C ASN A 9 -2.89 2.31 2.10
N VAL A 10 -2.89 3.41 1.34
CA VAL A 10 -2.04 4.59 1.57
C VAL A 10 -2.25 5.24 2.93
N LEU A 11 -3.36 4.97 3.61
CA LEU A 11 -3.60 5.41 4.99
C LEU A 11 -2.58 4.79 5.96
N VAL A 12 -2.26 3.52 5.74
CA VAL A 12 -1.34 2.72 6.56
C VAL A 12 0.04 2.67 5.93
N SER A 13 0.12 2.49 4.62
CA SER A 13 1.39 2.31 3.92
C SER A 13 2.21 3.58 3.84
N ALA A 14 1.60 4.77 3.79
CA ALA A 14 2.37 6.03 3.75
C ALA A 14 3.27 6.22 4.98
N PRO A 15 2.75 6.19 6.23
CA PRO A 15 3.62 6.30 7.40
C PRO A 15 4.53 5.07 7.56
N ALA A 16 4.11 3.87 7.14
CA ALA A 16 4.97 2.68 7.19
C ALA A 16 6.18 2.80 6.26
N LEU A 17 5.97 3.24 5.01
CA LEU A 17 7.02 3.50 4.03
C LEU A 17 7.96 4.58 4.52
N ALA A 18 7.44 5.69 5.05
CA ALA A 18 8.27 6.74 5.62
C ALA A 18 9.15 6.19 6.75
N THR A 19 8.57 5.40 7.66
CA THR A 19 9.31 4.74 8.75
C THR A 19 10.44 3.86 8.24
N LEU A 20 10.17 2.97 7.28
CA LEU A 20 11.16 2.05 6.71
C LEU A 20 12.28 2.79 5.97
N ILE A 21 11.93 3.82 5.20
CA ILE A 21 12.87 4.58 4.38
C ILE A 21 13.79 5.45 5.24
N THR A 22 13.30 5.93 6.39
CA THR A 22 14.12 6.70 7.34
C THR A 22 14.68 5.84 8.47
N PHE A 23 14.57 4.51 8.38
CA PHE A 23 14.99 3.60 9.45
C PHE A 23 16.51 3.46 9.47
N GLU A 24 17.16 4.31 10.26
CA GLU A 24 18.61 4.32 10.44
C GLU A 24 19.36 4.39 9.09
N ASP A 25 20.60 3.91 9.01
CA ASP A 25 21.38 3.84 7.76
C ASP A 25 21.16 2.50 7.01
N GLN A 26 20.08 1.78 7.32
CA GLN A 26 19.85 0.43 6.81
C GLN A 26 19.36 0.47 5.35
N GLU A 27 20.06 -0.20 4.45
CA GLU A 27 19.56 -0.41 3.09
C GLU A 27 18.52 -1.54 3.08
N TRP A 28 17.36 -1.29 2.47
CA TRP A 28 16.24 -2.24 2.39
C TRP A 28 15.95 -2.60 0.93
N GLU A 29 15.51 -3.83 0.70
CA GLU A 29 14.69 -4.14 -0.46
C GLU A 29 13.22 -4.14 0.01
N LEU A 30 12.46 -3.16 -0.48
CA LEU A 30 11.04 -2.95 -0.19
C LEU A 30 10.22 -3.49 -1.36
N ARG A 31 9.38 -4.47 -1.08
CA ARG A 31 8.51 -5.13 -2.07
C ARG A 31 7.06 -4.80 -1.78
N LEU A 32 6.38 -4.17 -2.73
CA LEU A 32 5.02 -3.66 -2.58
C LEU A 32 4.05 -4.56 -3.34
N TYR A 33 3.03 -5.03 -2.64
CA TYR A 33 1.94 -5.80 -3.22
C TYR A 33 0.60 -5.13 -2.94
N ASP A 34 -0.23 -5.04 -3.96
CA ASP A 34 -1.68 -4.84 -3.82
C ASP A 34 -2.40 -5.57 -4.94
N ALA A 35 -3.63 -6.03 -4.69
CA ALA A 35 -4.49 -6.56 -5.74
C ALA A 35 -5.11 -5.45 -6.60
N HIS A 36 -5.03 -4.19 -6.17
CA HIS A 36 -5.49 -3.02 -6.91
C HIS A 36 -4.31 -2.29 -7.57
N GLU A 37 -4.16 -2.46 -8.88
CA GLU A 37 -3.07 -1.87 -9.70
C GLU A 37 -2.91 -0.36 -9.50
N GLU A 38 -3.97 0.43 -9.70
CA GLU A 38 -3.88 1.91 -9.56
C GLU A 38 -3.46 2.37 -8.15
N ARG A 39 -3.87 1.63 -7.10
CA ARG A 39 -3.48 1.95 -5.72
C ARG A 39 -2.03 1.52 -5.46
N LEU A 40 -1.59 0.42 -6.08
CA LEU A 40 -0.21 -0.03 -6.04
C LEU A 40 0.72 0.97 -6.73
N ASP A 41 0.33 1.51 -7.89
CA ASP A 41 1.07 2.55 -8.61
C ASP A 41 1.25 3.80 -7.75
N LEU A 42 0.20 4.22 -7.06
CA LEU A 42 0.26 5.35 -6.14
C LEU A 42 1.22 5.08 -4.96
N ALA A 43 1.21 3.87 -4.42
CA ALA A 43 2.10 3.47 -3.34
C ALA A 43 3.58 3.36 -3.78
N ASP A 44 3.84 2.82 -4.97
CA ASP A 44 5.18 2.76 -5.57
C ASP A 44 5.73 4.17 -5.81
N LEU A 45 4.92 5.06 -6.37
CA LEU A 45 5.28 6.46 -6.54
C LEU A 45 5.65 7.11 -5.21
N LEU A 46 4.82 6.92 -4.17
CA LEU A 46 5.11 7.45 -2.84
C LEU A 46 6.43 6.92 -2.29
N ALA A 47 6.64 5.61 -2.37
CA ALA A 47 7.86 4.97 -1.89
C ALA A 47 9.10 5.53 -2.60
N ARG A 48 9.06 5.65 -3.93
CA ARG A 48 10.16 6.23 -4.72
C ARG A 48 10.39 7.69 -4.38
N THR A 49 9.32 8.47 -4.24
CA THR A 49 9.41 9.89 -3.85
C THR A 49 10.07 10.06 -2.49
N LEU A 50 9.69 9.25 -1.51
CA LEU A 50 10.28 9.24 -0.17
C LEU A 50 11.76 8.85 -0.23
N ASN A 51 12.10 7.78 -0.96
CA ASN A 51 13.47 7.29 -1.12
C ASN A 51 14.38 8.33 -1.81
N ASP A 52 13.87 9.03 -2.82
CA ASP A 52 14.60 10.11 -3.50
C ASP A 52 14.77 11.36 -2.62
N GLY A 53 13.81 11.64 -1.73
CA GLY A 53 13.81 12.79 -0.83
C GLY A 53 14.62 12.59 0.45
N ALA A 54 14.79 11.35 0.90
CA ALA A 54 15.51 11.01 2.11
C ALA A 54 17.03 11.04 1.87
N ALA A 55 17.74 11.91 2.61
CA ALA A 55 19.18 12.09 2.43
C ALA A 55 19.95 10.79 2.73
N GLY A 56 20.71 10.30 1.76
CA GLY A 56 21.53 9.09 1.92
C GLY A 56 20.78 7.76 1.72
N SER A 57 19.48 7.81 1.43
CA SER A 57 18.66 6.62 1.22
C SER A 57 19.03 5.87 -0.07
N ARG A 58 19.06 4.54 0.00
CA ARG A 58 19.48 3.64 -1.08
C ARG A 58 18.61 2.38 -1.19
N HIS A 59 17.36 2.46 -0.75
CA HIS A 59 16.48 1.29 -0.79
C HIS A 59 16.16 0.91 -2.24
N ARG A 60 15.97 -0.38 -2.46
CA ARG A 60 15.46 -0.92 -3.73
C ARG A 60 13.97 -1.10 -3.59
N ILE A 61 13.21 -0.46 -4.47
CA ILE A 61 11.75 -0.52 -4.47
C ILE A 61 11.27 -1.34 -5.66
N ARG A 62 10.50 -2.38 -5.39
CA ARG A 62 9.79 -3.21 -6.37
C ARG A 62 8.31 -3.24 -6.05
N SER A 63 7.47 -3.20 -7.07
CA SER A 63 6.03 -3.36 -6.94
C SER A 63 5.55 -4.41 -7.94
N SER A 64 4.59 -5.25 -7.53
CA SER A 64 3.96 -6.24 -8.39
C SER A 64 2.58 -6.61 -7.85
N ASN A 65 1.65 -6.92 -8.75
CA ASN A 65 0.35 -7.51 -8.40
C ASN A 65 0.42 -9.03 -8.24
N ASP A 66 1.61 -9.64 -8.35
CA ASP A 66 1.85 -11.04 -7.99
C ASP A 66 2.34 -11.15 -6.54
N PRO A 67 1.52 -11.67 -5.61
CA PRO A 67 1.92 -11.79 -4.22
C PRO A 67 3.05 -12.81 -4.01
N ALA A 68 3.20 -13.83 -4.87
CA ALA A 68 4.24 -14.83 -4.71
C ALA A 68 5.62 -14.23 -4.98
N GLU A 69 5.75 -13.44 -6.05
CA GLU A 69 6.98 -12.69 -6.37
C GLU A 69 7.34 -11.73 -5.23
N MET A 70 6.35 -11.03 -4.66
CA MET A 70 6.59 -10.07 -3.59
C MET A 70 6.96 -10.73 -2.26
N LEU A 71 6.68 -12.02 -2.07
CA LEU A 71 6.98 -12.77 -0.84
C LEU A 71 8.28 -13.57 -0.90
N GLU A 72 8.82 -13.83 -2.09
CA GLU A 72 10.02 -14.63 -2.29
C GLU A 72 11.21 -14.08 -1.46
N ASP A 73 11.79 -14.91 -0.59
CA ASP A 73 12.94 -14.55 0.28
C ASP A 73 12.74 -13.35 1.23
N ALA A 74 11.50 -12.90 1.44
CA ALA A 74 11.23 -11.82 2.36
C ALA A 74 11.35 -12.28 3.82
N GLU A 75 11.94 -11.43 4.66
CA GLU A 75 12.20 -11.73 6.08
C GLU A 75 11.10 -11.17 6.98
N ILE A 76 10.50 -10.06 6.55
CA ILE A 76 9.43 -9.36 7.25
C ILE A 76 8.26 -9.17 6.29
N GLY A 77 7.07 -9.58 6.73
CA GLY A 77 5.81 -9.38 6.03
C GLY A 77 4.93 -8.40 6.81
N LEU A 78 4.79 -7.18 6.30
CA LEU A 78 3.88 -6.17 6.83
C LEU A 78 2.51 -6.32 6.16
N LEU A 79 1.49 -6.67 6.94
CA LEU A 79 0.12 -6.86 6.50
C LEU A 79 -0.69 -5.58 6.74
N MET A 80 -1.20 -4.97 5.68
CA MET A 80 -1.97 -3.73 5.65
C MET A 80 -3.23 -3.86 4.79
N VAL A 81 -3.68 -5.10 4.58
CA VAL A 81 -4.77 -5.46 3.68
C VAL A 81 -6.07 -4.82 4.15
N ASP A 82 -6.67 -4.02 3.29
CA ASP A 82 -8.02 -3.51 3.52
C ASP A 82 -9.07 -4.34 2.76
N GLU A 83 -10.33 -3.99 3.01
CA GLU A 83 -11.47 -4.65 2.38
C GLU A 83 -11.40 -4.57 0.83
N GLY A 84 -10.94 -3.46 0.27
CA GLY A 84 -10.81 -3.27 -1.17
C GLY A 84 -9.81 -4.24 -1.81
N THR A 85 -8.63 -4.39 -1.19
CA THR A 85 -7.62 -5.36 -1.60
C THR A 85 -8.15 -6.79 -1.41
N ALA A 86 -8.75 -7.10 -0.27
CA ALA A 86 -9.28 -8.43 0.04
C ALA A 86 -10.37 -8.89 -0.94
N ARG A 87 -11.29 -7.99 -1.32
CA ARG A 87 -12.33 -8.22 -2.32
C ARG A 87 -11.74 -8.58 -3.68
N ARG A 88 -10.74 -7.81 -4.13
CA ARG A 88 -10.05 -8.04 -5.42
C ARG A 88 -9.27 -9.36 -5.41
N MET A 89 -8.68 -9.73 -4.28
CA MET A 89 -8.03 -11.03 -4.11
C MET A 89 -9.00 -12.21 -4.20
N LYS A 90 -10.20 -12.09 -3.63
CA LYS A 90 -11.23 -13.14 -3.66
C LYS A 90 -11.73 -13.43 -5.08
N GLY A 91 -11.74 -12.41 -5.92
CA GLY A 91 -11.88 -12.56 -7.34
C GLY A 91 -13.20 -12.05 -7.85
N THR A 92 -13.08 -11.00 -8.65
CA THR A 92 -13.52 -11.11 -10.03
C THR A 92 -12.42 -10.55 -10.91
N ARG A 93 -12.21 -11.20 -12.05
CA ARG A 93 -11.17 -10.82 -13.01
C ARG A 93 -11.34 -9.33 -13.38
N PRO A 94 -10.25 -8.61 -13.71
CA PRO A 94 -10.41 -7.40 -14.51
C PRO A 94 -11.22 -7.78 -15.76
N LEU A 95 -12.17 -6.92 -16.16
CA LEU A 95 -12.70 -6.97 -17.51
C LEU A 95 -11.49 -6.97 -18.45
N GLU A 96 -11.24 -8.08 -19.14
CA GLU A 96 -10.33 -8.08 -20.29
C GLU A 96 -10.96 -7.13 -21.31
N LEU A 97 -10.51 -5.88 -21.31
CA LEU A 97 -10.85 -4.92 -22.34
C LEU A 97 -9.88 -5.16 -23.50
N ASP A 98 -10.42 -5.44 -24.68
CA ASP A 98 -9.70 -5.19 -25.93
C ASP A 98 -9.49 -3.67 -26.05
N LEU A 99 -8.37 -3.18 -25.52
CA LEU A 99 -7.99 -1.78 -25.52
C LEU A 99 -7.19 -1.48 -26.79
N GLU A 100 -7.64 -0.49 -27.57
CA GLU A 100 -6.87 0.04 -28.69
C GLU A 100 -5.51 0.59 -28.20
N ALA A 101 -4.43 0.27 -28.92
CA ALA A 101 -3.03 0.41 -28.52
C ALA A 101 -2.54 1.83 -28.15
N GLU A 102 -3.36 2.86 -28.37
CA GLU A 102 -3.04 4.28 -28.09
C GLU A 102 -3.53 4.77 -26.72
N THR A 103 -4.04 3.89 -25.84
CA THR A 103 -4.53 4.32 -24.53
C THR A 103 -3.42 4.48 -23.49
N PRO A 104 -3.54 5.47 -22.57
CA PRO A 104 -2.53 5.71 -21.56
C PRO A 104 -2.31 4.51 -20.64
N ARG A 105 -1.06 4.14 -20.33
CA ARG A 105 -0.73 2.93 -19.55
C ARG A 105 -0.67 3.15 -18.03
N SER A 106 -0.75 4.40 -17.58
CA SER A 106 -0.57 4.78 -16.18
C SER A 106 -1.39 6.03 -15.84
N VAL A 107 -1.77 6.20 -14.56
CA VAL A 107 -2.39 7.43 -14.03
C VAL A 107 -1.60 8.67 -14.42
N PHE A 108 -0.27 8.59 -14.50
CA PHE A 108 0.59 9.74 -14.78
C PHE A 108 0.53 10.22 -16.23
N GLU A 109 -0.02 9.42 -17.14
CA GLU A 109 -0.28 9.84 -18.51
C GLU A 109 -1.63 10.59 -18.63
N LEU A 110 -2.44 10.61 -17.56
CA LEU A 110 -3.65 11.43 -17.46
C LEU A 110 -3.27 12.90 -17.20
N ARG A 111 -3.18 13.70 -18.26
CA ARG A 111 -3.01 15.17 -18.18
C ARG A 111 -4.29 15.92 -17.73
N ARG A 112 -5.28 15.26 -17.12
CA ARG A 112 -6.59 15.83 -16.77
C ARG A 112 -7.00 15.42 -15.35
N GLY A 113 -7.54 16.36 -14.57
CA GLY A 113 -7.98 16.18 -13.18
C GLY A 113 -7.43 17.28 -12.27
N ASP A 114 -8.14 17.62 -11.19
CA ASP A 114 -7.63 18.49 -10.13
C ASP A 114 -6.92 17.63 -9.07
N PRO A 115 -5.59 17.75 -8.86
CA PRO A 115 -4.90 16.96 -7.84
C PRO A 115 -5.38 17.27 -6.41
N ASN A 116 -6.08 18.40 -6.20
CA ASN A 116 -6.59 18.81 -4.90
C ASN A 116 -8.02 18.33 -4.62
N GLN A 117 -8.73 17.79 -5.62
CA GLN A 117 -10.12 17.39 -5.48
C GLN A 117 -10.39 16.04 -6.15
N PRO A 118 -11.26 15.19 -5.57
CA PRO A 118 -11.73 14.00 -6.27
C PRO A 118 -12.35 14.39 -7.61
N THR A 119 -12.01 13.67 -8.68
CA THR A 119 -12.71 13.85 -9.95
C THR A 119 -14.16 13.36 -9.77
N PRO A 120 -15.18 14.20 -10.06
CA PRO A 120 -16.57 13.81 -9.89
C PRO A 120 -16.92 12.51 -10.66
N PRO A 121 -17.76 11.60 -10.11
CA PRO A 121 -18.04 10.30 -10.74
C PRO A 121 -18.61 10.39 -12.17
N ASP A 122 -19.36 11.44 -12.47
CA ASP A 122 -19.92 11.76 -13.78
C ASP A 122 -18.85 12.23 -14.79
N GLN A 123 -17.71 12.69 -14.30
CA GLN A 123 -16.55 13.15 -15.09
C GLN A 123 -15.45 12.09 -15.25
N LEU A 124 -15.59 10.94 -14.61
CA LEU A 124 -14.68 9.81 -14.80
C LEU A 124 -14.76 9.26 -16.22
N SER A 125 -13.61 8.93 -16.79
CA SER A 125 -13.59 8.22 -18.08
C SER A 125 -14.28 6.86 -17.93
N PRO A 126 -14.91 6.32 -19.00
CA PRO A 126 -15.48 4.97 -18.96
C PRO A 126 -14.48 3.92 -18.49
N ARG A 127 -13.20 4.02 -18.88
CA ARG A 127 -12.12 3.16 -18.38
C ARG A 127 -11.94 3.28 -16.87
N THR A 128 -11.81 4.50 -16.34
CA THR A 128 -11.65 4.72 -14.90
C THR A 128 -12.87 4.21 -14.14
N ARG A 129 -14.07 4.44 -14.67
CA ARG A 129 -15.31 3.93 -14.08
C ARG A 129 -15.31 2.40 -14.04
N THR A 130 -14.93 1.74 -15.14
CA THR A 130 -14.82 0.28 -15.22
C THR A 130 -13.69 -0.33 -14.35
N LEU A 131 -12.55 0.36 -14.21
CA LEU A 131 -11.46 -0.04 -13.30
C LEU A 131 -11.86 0.11 -11.81
N LEU A 132 -12.75 1.06 -11.51
CA LEU A 132 -13.35 1.23 -10.20
C LEU A 132 -14.50 0.24 -9.96
N GLU A 133 -15.25 -0.14 -11.00
CA GLU A 133 -16.35 -1.12 -11.02
C GLU A 133 -15.87 -2.58 -11.03
N VAL A 134 -14.74 -2.90 -10.37
CA VAL A 134 -14.36 -4.32 -10.21
C VAL A 134 -15.46 -5.05 -9.44
N PRO A 135 -15.91 -6.23 -9.90
CA PRO A 135 -17.01 -6.91 -9.23
C PRO A 135 -16.62 -7.33 -7.81
N ILE A 136 -17.15 -6.56 -6.87
CA ILE A 136 -17.01 -6.79 -5.45
C ILE A 136 -17.94 -7.96 -5.09
N ASP A 137 -17.41 -8.99 -4.42
CA ASP A 137 -18.25 -10.00 -3.73
C ASP A 137 -19.09 -9.31 -2.65
N GLN A 138 -20.27 -8.79 -2.97
CA GLN A 138 -21.08 -8.02 -2.01
C GLN A 138 -21.68 -8.87 -0.87
N GLU A 139 -21.56 -10.20 -0.92
CA GLU A 139 -22.23 -11.09 0.02
C GLU A 139 -21.39 -11.35 1.27
N THR A 140 -20.06 -11.40 1.13
CA THR A 140 -19.17 -11.72 2.27
C THR A 140 -18.86 -10.46 3.08
N PRO A 141 -18.98 -10.51 4.43
CA PRO A 141 -18.60 -9.40 5.30
C PRO A 141 -17.13 -9.00 5.17
N GLY A 142 -16.85 -7.69 5.19
CA GLY A 142 -15.50 -7.12 5.07
C GLY A 142 -14.45 -7.75 5.99
N PRO A 143 -14.69 -7.87 7.31
CA PRO A 143 -13.73 -8.48 8.23
C PRO A 143 -13.39 -9.94 7.88
N GLN A 144 -14.38 -10.69 7.39
CA GLN A 144 -14.16 -12.07 6.95
C GLN A 144 -13.29 -12.11 5.68
N LEU A 145 -13.53 -11.21 4.72
CA LEU A 145 -12.73 -11.10 3.51
C LEU A 145 -11.27 -10.76 3.82
N ILE A 146 -11.04 -9.80 4.72
CA ILE A 146 -9.70 -9.41 5.16
C ILE A 146 -8.99 -10.59 5.81
N ALA A 147 -9.69 -11.35 6.66
CA ALA A 147 -9.15 -12.55 7.28
C ALA A 147 -8.77 -13.63 6.25
N GLU A 148 -9.67 -13.94 5.31
CA GLU A 148 -9.44 -14.90 4.22
C GLU A 148 -8.26 -14.49 3.33
N ALA A 149 -8.20 -13.22 2.93
CA ALA A 149 -7.10 -12.67 2.14
C ALA A 149 -5.76 -12.76 2.87
N THR A 150 -5.74 -12.43 4.16
CA THR A 150 -4.53 -12.52 4.99
C THR A 150 -4.04 -13.95 5.14
N VAL A 151 -4.94 -14.91 5.39
CA VAL A 151 -4.60 -16.34 5.45
C VAL A 151 -4.02 -16.81 4.12
N ARG A 152 -4.62 -16.38 3.00
CA ARG A 152 -4.12 -16.71 1.66
C ARG A 152 -2.73 -16.13 1.40
N LEU A 153 -2.46 -14.88 1.76
CA LEU A 153 -1.12 -14.30 1.58
C LEU A 153 -0.07 -15.06 2.40
N ARG A 154 -0.40 -15.40 3.65
CA ARG A 154 0.52 -16.12 4.53
C ARG A 154 0.80 -17.53 4.03
N SER A 155 -0.16 -18.19 3.38
CA SER A 155 0.04 -19.55 2.85
C SER A 155 0.91 -19.61 1.59
N LEU A 156 1.13 -18.47 0.93
CA LEU A 156 2.04 -18.38 -0.23
C LEU A 156 3.51 -18.35 0.16
N ASN A 157 3.83 -17.96 1.40
CA ASN A 157 5.20 -17.95 1.89
C ASN A 157 5.57 -19.31 2.49
N THR A 158 6.66 -19.91 2.00
CA THR A 158 7.19 -21.18 2.49
C THR A 158 8.34 -21.02 3.49
N ASN A 159 8.83 -19.80 3.71
CA ASN A 159 9.99 -19.50 4.55
C ASN A 159 9.60 -18.98 5.95
N GLU A 160 10.52 -19.06 6.92
CA GLU A 160 10.34 -18.41 8.23
C GLU A 160 10.37 -16.88 8.06
N MET A 161 9.19 -16.27 8.11
CA MET A 161 9.00 -14.82 8.00
C MET A 161 8.35 -14.27 9.26
N GLN A 162 8.80 -13.09 9.68
CA GLN A 162 8.16 -12.34 10.75
C GLN A 162 6.96 -11.57 10.20
N TRP A 163 5.77 -11.96 10.63
CA TRP A 163 4.52 -11.33 10.22
C TRP A 163 4.09 -10.25 11.20
N LEU A 164 3.74 -9.09 10.69
CA LEU A 164 3.19 -8.00 11.49
C LEU A 164 1.98 -7.37 10.82
N TRP A 165 0.86 -7.35 11.53
CA TRP A 165 -0.32 -6.59 11.13
C TRP A 165 -0.19 -5.12 11.52
N LEU A 166 -0.43 -4.21 10.58
CA LEU A 166 -0.50 -2.78 10.80
C LEU A 166 -1.92 -2.30 10.52
N GLY A 167 -2.59 -1.83 11.56
CA GLY A 167 -3.95 -1.28 11.45
C GLY A 167 -4.71 -1.38 12.76
N THR A 168 -5.72 -0.54 12.91
CA THR A 168 -6.53 -0.47 14.13
C THR A 168 -7.52 -1.63 14.29
N GLU A 169 -7.95 -2.22 13.17
CA GLU A 169 -8.86 -3.36 13.16
C GLU A 169 -8.07 -4.63 12.85
N VAL A 170 -7.73 -5.38 13.90
CA VAL A 170 -6.95 -6.61 13.77
C VAL A 170 -7.90 -7.76 13.46
N PRO A 171 -7.73 -8.48 12.33
CA PRO A 171 -8.49 -9.69 12.08
C PRO A 171 -8.08 -10.78 13.08
N ASP A 172 -9.03 -11.60 13.52
CA ASP A 172 -8.79 -12.68 14.50
C ASP A 172 -7.95 -13.81 13.87
N LEU A 173 -6.63 -13.62 13.83
CA LEU A 173 -5.68 -14.46 13.09
C LEU A 173 -4.46 -14.90 13.92
N SER A 174 -4.47 -14.66 15.24
CA SER A 174 -3.33 -14.93 16.13
C SER A 174 -2.00 -14.40 15.56
N LEU A 175 -2.00 -13.14 15.12
CA LEU A 175 -0.87 -12.44 14.53
C LEU A 175 -0.33 -11.38 15.48
N ALA A 176 0.98 -11.13 15.43
CA ALA A 176 1.52 -9.91 16.01
C ALA A 176 0.90 -8.71 15.29
N SER A 177 0.47 -7.71 16.05
CA SER A 177 -0.25 -6.55 15.52
C SER A 177 0.17 -5.27 16.21
N LEU A 178 0.27 -4.18 15.45
CA LEU A 178 0.34 -2.82 15.97
C LEU A 178 -0.95 -2.08 15.61
N PRO A 179 -1.69 -1.51 16.57
CA PRO A 179 -2.83 -0.64 16.32
C PRO A 179 -2.35 0.74 15.86
N TRP A 180 -1.66 0.77 14.73
CA TRP A 180 -0.99 1.92 14.16
C TRP A 180 -0.98 1.83 12.61
N PRO A 181 -1.11 2.95 11.88
CA PRO A 181 -1.33 4.32 12.38
C PRO A 181 -2.72 4.50 13.00
N ALA A 182 -2.94 5.64 13.66
CA ALA A 182 -4.24 5.96 14.23
C ALA A 182 -5.30 6.05 13.12
N ALA A 183 -6.52 5.60 13.40
CA ALA A 183 -7.64 5.73 12.48
C ALA A 183 -7.86 7.20 12.11
N LEU A 184 -8.06 7.44 10.82
CA LEU A 184 -8.34 8.77 10.30
C LEU A 184 -9.85 9.04 10.34
N SER A 185 -10.25 10.31 10.36
CA SER A 185 -11.65 10.66 10.12
C SER A 185 -12.02 10.40 8.65
N PRO A 186 -13.31 10.18 8.32
CA PRO A 186 -13.72 9.93 6.93
C PRO A 186 -13.27 11.00 5.92
N ILE A 187 -13.18 12.26 6.35
CA ILE A 187 -12.69 13.37 5.51
C ILE A 187 -11.19 13.22 5.24
N GLN A 188 -10.41 12.84 6.26
CA GLN A 188 -8.97 12.62 6.12
C GLN A 188 -8.68 11.38 5.26
N GLU A 189 -9.47 10.32 5.40
CA GLU A 189 -9.36 9.12 4.56
C GLU A 189 -9.56 9.45 3.08
N GLN A 190 -10.60 10.21 2.75
CA GLN A 190 -10.86 10.67 1.38
C GLN A 190 -9.75 11.58 0.85
N GLY A 191 -9.12 12.38 1.72
CA GLY A 191 -8.05 13.30 1.35
C GLY A 191 -6.69 12.65 1.13
N MET A 192 -6.43 11.46 1.69
CA MET A 192 -5.08 10.87 1.69
C MET A 192 -4.53 10.57 0.29
N PRO A 193 -5.27 9.98 -0.66
CA PRO A 193 -4.74 9.76 -2.01
C PRO A 193 -4.30 11.07 -2.69
N HIS A 194 -5.05 12.15 -2.47
CA HIS A 194 -4.70 13.48 -2.98
C HIS A 194 -3.47 14.06 -2.29
N GLN A 195 -3.34 13.84 -0.98
CA GLN A 195 -2.14 14.21 -0.23
C GLN A 195 -0.89 13.50 -0.79
N VAL A 196 -0.99 12.20 -1.06
CA VAL A 196 0.09 11.42 -1.68
C VAL A 196 0.45 11.95 -3.06
N MET A 197 -0.55 12.27 -3.88
CA MET A 197 -0.30 12.90 -5.19
C MET A 197 0.41 14.24 -5.07
N ARG A 198 0.02 15.10 -4.12
CA ARG A 198 0.70 16.39 -3.89
C ARG A 198 2.14 16.21 -3.43
N TRP A 199 2.42 15.24 -2.57
CA TRP A 199 3.78 14.88 -2.17
C TRP A 199 4.61 14.40 -3.36
N ALA A 200 4.09 13.48 -4.16
CA ALA A 200 4.77 12.95 -5.33
C ALA A 200 5.04 14.00 -6.42
N MET A 201 4.10 14.92 -6.61
CA MET A 201 4.25 16.05 -7.52
C MET A 201 5.14 17.17 -6.95
N LYS A 202 5.64 17.02 -5.72
CA LYS A 202 6.45 18.01 -5.00
C LYS A 202 5.76 19.37 -4.87
N THR A 203 4.43 19.39 -4.91
CA THR A 203 3.63 20.60 -4.69
C THR A 203 3.40 20.87 -3.21
N GLU A 204 3.66 19.88 -2.36
CA GLU A 204 3.60 19.97 -0.90
C GLU A 204 4.76 19.18 -0.29
N PRO A 205 5.45 19.68 0.76
CA PRO A 205 6.53 18.96 1.42
C PRO A 205 6.00 17.76 2.24
N MET A 206 6.88 16.78 2.46
CA MET A 206 6.58 15.57 3.26
C MET A 206 7.06 15.68 4.72
N ASP A 207 7.41 16.89 5.18
CA ASP A 207 8.11 17.09 6.47
C ASP A 207 7.34 16.51 7.66
N ASP A 208 6.02 16.64 7.68
CA ASP A 208 5.19 16.11 8.76
C ASP A 208 5.13 14.58 8.75
N LEU A 209 5.06 13.96 7.57
CA LEU A 209 5.11 12.51 7.40
C LEU A 209 6.47 11.95 7.87
N LEU A 210 7.57 12.60 7.43
CA LEU A 210 8.93 12.23 7.84
C LEU A 210 9.17 12.44 9.33
N ARG A 211 8.60 13.50 9.93
CA ARG A 211 8.70 13.72 11.39
C ARG A 211 8.02 12.60 12.18
N GLN A 212 6.86 12.13 11.72
CA GLN A 212 6.13 11.03 12.34
C GLN A 212 6.83 9.67 12.16
N ALA A 213 7.71 9.54 11.17
CA ALA A 213 8.48 8.32 10.91
C ALA A 213 9.55 8.02 11.99
N HIS A 214 10.01 9.05 12.72
CA HIS A 214 11.13 8.92 13.66
C HIS A 214 10.79 8.46 15.08
N ASP A 215 9.52 8.53 15.49
CA ASP A 215 9.08 8.11 16.82
C ASP A 215 7.68 7.50 16.73
N ASN A 216 7.64 6.21 16.37
CA ASN A 216 6.39 5.49 16.24
C ASN A 216 6.52 3.99 16.60
N PRO A 217 5.39 3.30 16.83
CA PRO A 217 5.39 1.89 17.23
C PRO A 217 6.06 0.95 16.23
N LEU A 218 5.97 1.21 14.92
CA LEU A 218 6.63 0.38 13.91
C LEU A 218 8.15 0.50 14.02
N GLN A 219 8.68 1.72 14.21
CA GLN A 219 10.11 1.93 14.41
C GLN A 219 10.62 1.19 15.66
N ALA A 220 9.88 1.24 16.76
CA ALA A 220 10.23 0.53 17.99
C ALA A 220 10.22 -1.00 17.79
N TRP A 221 9.21 -1.51 17.09
CA TRP A 221 9.12 -2.93 16.75
C TRP A 221 10.30 -3.38 15.86
N LEU A 222 10.64 -2.61 14.82
CA LEU A 222 11.77 -2.88 13.94
C LEU A 222 13.09 -2.94 14.72
N LYS A 223 13.35 -2.01 15.65
CA LYS A 223 14.55 -2.02 16.50
C LYS A 223 14.67 -3.30 17.34
N GLU A 224 13.57 -3.80 17.89
CA GLU A 224 13.60 -5.04 18.68
C GLU A 224 13.88 -6.29 17.84
N HIS A 225 13.35 -6.32 16.61
CA HIS A 225 13.35 -7.53 15.78
C HIS A 225 14.51 -7.61 14.78
N ILE A 226 15.08 -6.47 14.39
CA ILE A 226 16.23 -6.37 13.49
C ILE A 226 17.51 -6.13 14.29
N GLY A 227 17.48 -5.29 15.34
CA GLY A 227 18.67 -4.89 16.12
C GLY A 227 19.26 -5.97 17.05
N ARG A 228 18.73 -7.20 17.01
CA ARG A 228 19.27 -8.37 17.74
C ARG A 228 20.05 -9.35 16.84
N ARG A 229 20.32 -8.98 15.58
CA ARG A 229 21.18 -9.75 14.67
C ARG A 229 22.60 -9.21 14.63
#